data_AF-C4GL68-F1
#
_entry.id   AF-C4GL68-F1
#
_cell.length_a   1.000
_cell.length_b   1.000
_cell.length_c   1.000
_cell.angle_alpha   90.00
_cell.angle_beta   90.00
_cell.angle_gamma   90.00
#
_symmetry.space_group_name_H-M   'P 1'
#
loop_
_entity.id
_entity.type
_entity.pdbx_description
1 polymer ?
#
loop_
_entity_poly.entity_id
_entity_poly.type
_entity_poly.pdbx_seq_one_letter_code
_entity_poly.pdbx_strand_id
1 'polypeptide(L)'
;MQMQTHKPLLFALLLSASALSQAHYHGISHAKPLTYDQLPAECQHYFKRADACFAKANQTAATPAREVVKFLVQALPAATPLQRVEMCKVAERDFPARVSALKCE
;
A
#
# COMPACT_ATOMS: atom_id res chain seq x y z
N MET A 1 -5.35 8.93 -61.76
CA MET A 1 -5.51 8.25 -60.45
C MET A 1 -4.24 8.43 -59.65
N GLN A 2 -4.38 8.53 -58.33
CA GLN A 2 -3.36 8.65 -57.28
C GLN A 2 -2.92 10.09 -56.90
N MET A 3 -3.57 10.53 -55.83
CA MET A 3 -3.20 11.60 -54.91
C MET A 3 -1.83 11.34 -54.29
N GLN A 4 -1.07 12.39 -53.97
CA GLN A 4 -0.22 12.37 -52.78
C GLN A 4 0.19 13.79 -52.34
N THR A 5 -0.75 14.44 -51.65
CA THR A 5 -0.52 15.66 -50.87
C THR A 5 0.36 15.30 -49.66
N HIS A 6 1.65 15.61 -49.74
CA HIS A 6 2.57 15.46 -48.63
C HIS A 6 2.45 16.69 -47.73
N LYS A 7 1.63 16.61 -46.67
CA LYS A 7 1.59 17.62 -45.62
C LYS A 7 2.39 17.08 -44.42
N PRO A 8 3.55 17.67 -44.12
CA PRO A 8 4.44 17.13 -43.09
C PRO A 8 3.81 17.31 -41.71
N LEU A 9 3.72 16.19 -40.99
CA LEU A 9 3.95 16.04 -39.55
C LEU A 9 3.86 17.34 -38.73
N LEU A 10 2.65 17.65 -38.26
CA LEU A 10 2.44 18.49 -37.08
C LEU A 10 1.92 17.59 -35.96
N PHE A 11 2.80 16.75 -35.42
CA PHE A 11 2.55 15.94 -34.24
C PHE A 11 3.69 16.18 -33.23
N ALA A 12 3.79 17.42 -32.77
CA ALA A 12 4.72 17.80 -31.72
C ALA A 12 4.25 19.10 -31.08
N LEU A 13 3.42 19.01 -30.03
CA LEU A 13 3.46 19.90 -28.86
C LEU A 13 2.31 19.54 -27.89
N LEU A 14 2.43 18.42 -27.17
CA LEU A 14 1.58 18.15 -26.00
C LEU A 14 2.38 17.44 -24.89
N LEU A 15 3.60 17.90 -24.59
CA LEU A 15 4.35 17.42 -23.43
C LEU A 15 5.14 18.58 -22.81
N SER A 16 4.45 19.46 -22.09
CA SER A 16 5.11 20.37 -21.13
C SER A 16 4.07 21.05 -20.26
N ALA A 17 3.69 20.38 -19.16
CA ALA A 17 3.44 21.00 -17.85
C ALA A 17 2.74 20.02 -16.88
N SER A 18 3.28 18.81 -16.69
CA SER A 18 3.15 18.14 -15.38
C SER A 18 4.23 18.70 -14.46
N ALA A 19 4.11 19.99 -14.21
CA ALA A 19 4.96 20.75 -13.32
C ALA A 19 4.56 20.44 -11.88
N LEU A 20 5.40 19.64 -11.24
CA LEU A 20 5.59 19.56 -9.78
C LEU A 20 4.40 19.06 -8.94
N SER A 21 4.14 17.76 -8.98
CA SER A 21 3.76 17.03 -7.76
C SER A 21 4.99 16.86 -6.87
N GLN A 22 5.59 17.98 -6.40
CA GLN A 22 6.51 17.93 -5.26
C GLN A 22 5.65 17.85 -4.00
N ALA A 23 5.14 16.64 -3.72
CA ALA A 23 4.73 16.29 -2.38
C ALA A 23 5.97 16.40 -1.50
N HIS A 24 6.03 17.45 -0.67
CA HIS A 24 7.02 17.61 0.38
C HIS A 24 6.93 16.42 1.34
N TYR A 25 7.69 15.35 1.06
CA TYR A 25 7.84 14.20 1.94
C TYR A 25 9.22 14.26 2.60
N HIS A 26 9.43 15.30 3.41
CA HIS A 26 10.57 15.42 4.31
C HIS A 26 10.04 15.65 5.72
N GLY A 27 9.49 14.59 6.30
CA GLY A 27 9.20 14.51 7.71
C GLY A 27 9.11 13.05 8.05
N ILE A 28 10.07 12.54 8.84
CA ILE A 28 9.80 11.38 9.68
C ILE A 28 8.56 11.77 10.46
N SER A 29 7.41 11.22 10.09
CA SER A 29 6.13 11.65 10.64
C SER A 29 6.18 11.36 12.14
N HIS A 30 6.33 12.39 12.98
CA HIS A 30 6.18 12.31 14.44
C HIS A 30 4.72 12.02 14.85
N ALA A 31 3.92 11.45 13.94
CA ALA A 31 2.56 11.08 14.17
C ALA A 31 2.51 10.09 15.33
N LYS A 32 1.73 10.44 16.35
CA LYS A 32 1.54 9.61 17.53
C LYS A 32 1.11 8.20 17.10
N PRO A 33 1.75 7.14 17.63
CA PRO A 33 1.30 5.76 17.38
C PRO A 33 -0.19 5.63 17.70
N LEU A 34 -0.92 4.94 16.83
CA LEU A 34 -2.32 4.62 17.07
C LEU A 34 -2.40 3.43 18.01
N THR A 35 -3.26 3.51 19.03
CA THR A 35 -3.64 2.31 19.78
C THR A 35 -4.54 1.44 18.92
N TYR A 36 -4.64 0.14 19.24
CA TYR A 36 -5.45 -0.79 18.46
C TYR A 36 -6.92 -0.35 18.34
N ASP A 37 -7.51 0.18 19.42
CA ASP A 37 -8.89 0.67 19.43
C ASP A 37 -9.12 1.92 18.57
N GLN A 38 -8.05 2.64 18.22
CA GLN A 38 -8.11 3.81 17.33
C GLN A 38 -8.02 3.43 15.84
N LEU A 39 -7.79 2.16 15.55
CA LEU A 39 -7.74 1.65 14.18
C LEU A 39 -9.16 1.44 13.63
N PRO A 40 -9.39 1.66 12.34
CA PRO A 40 -10.65 1.28 11.71
C PRO A 40 -10.85 -0.25 11.77
N ALA A 41 -12.11 -0.69 11.69
CA ALA A 41 -12.49 -2.09 11.85
C ALA A 41 -11.75 -3.03 10.87
N GLU A 42 -11.47 -2.56 9.66
CA GLU A 42 -10.71 -3.30 8.65
C GLU A 42 -9.27 -3.58 9.10
N CYS A 43 -8.61 -2.60 9.74
CA CYS A 43 -7.27 -2.80 10.26
C CYS A 43 -7.27 -3.75 11.47
N GLN A 44 -8.26 -3.61 12.36
CA GLN A 44 -8.41 -4.51 13.51
C GLN A 44 -8.61 -5.96 13.04
N HIS A 45 -9.52 -6.18 12.09
CA HIS A 45 -9.74 -7.49 11.47
C HIS A 45 -8.44 -8.05 10.89
N TYR A 46 -7.76 -7.28 10.05
CA TYR A 46 -6.51 -7.68 9.40
C TYR A 46 -5.43 -8.07 10.42
N PHE A 47 -5.18 -7.24 11.43
CA PHE A 47 -4.13 -7.53 12.42
C PHE A 47 -4.48 -8.74 13.28
N LYS A 48 -5.75 -8.91 13.67
CA LYS A 48 -6.19 -10.11 14.40
C LYS A 48 -6.00 -11.39 13.56
N ARG A 49 -6.34 -11.34 12.28
CA ARG A 49 -6.15 -12.45 11.33
C ARG A 49 -4.66 -12.78 11.16
N ALA A 50 -3.83 -11.75 11.00
CA ALA A 50 -2.38 -11.90 10.89
C ALA A 50 -1.77 -12.55 12.14
N ASP A 51 -2.13 -12.08 13.33
CA ASP A 51 -1.67 -12.65 14.59
C ASP A 51 -2.09 -14.12 14.73
N ALA A 52 -3.34 -14.46 14.39
CA ALA A 52 -3.84 -15.83 14.43
C ALA A 52 -3.08 -16.76 13.46
N CYS A 53 -2.76 -16.28 12.25
CA CYS A 53 -1.92 -17.01 11.30
C CYS A 53 -0.50 -17.21 11.87
N PHE A 54 0.15 -16.13 12.32
CA PHE A 54 1.54 -16.19 12.75
C PHE A 54 1.76 -16.96 14.06
N ALA A 55 0.72 -17.12 14.88
CA ALA A 55 0.75 -17.99 16.05
C ALA A 55 0.85 -19.49 15.69
N LYS A 56 0.40 -19.89 14.49
CA LYS A 56 0.45 -21.27 13.99
C LYS A 56 1.70 -21.54 13.14
N ALA A 57 2.34 -20.50 12.62
CA ALA A 57 3.46 -20.60 11.71
C ALA A 57 4.80 -20.77 12.43
N ASN A 58 5.77 -21.41 11.75
CA ASN A 58 7.16 -21.39 12.20
C ASN A 58 7.67 -19.93 12.24
N GLN A 59 8.36 -19.56 13.34
CA GLN A 59 8.77 -18.18 13.59
C GLN A 59 9.64 -17.61 12.46
N THR A 60 10.64 -18.36 11.99
CA THR A 60 11.57 -17.92 10.94
C THR A 60 10.85 -17.76 9.60
N ALA A 61 9.96 -18.71 9.27
CA ALA A 61 9.19 -18.65 8.03
C ALA A 61 8.23 -17.45 8.01
N ALA A 62 7.67 -17.07 9.17
CA ALA A 62 6.73 -15.96 9.31
C ALA A 62 7.39 -14.57 9.30
N THR A 63 8.71 -14.46 9.52
CA THR A 63 9.42 -13.17 9.63
C THR A 63 9.13 -12.20 8.48
N PRO A 64 9.17 -12.60 7.19
CA PRO A 64 8.90 -11.67 6.10
C PRO A 64 7.48 -11.11 6.14
N ALA A 65 6.49 -11.94 6.48
CA ALA A 65 5.10 -11.52 6.60
C ALA A 65 4.88 -10.62 7.83
N ARG A 66 5.56 -10.89 8.94
CA ARG A 66 5.54 -10.05 10.15
C ARG A 66 6.13 -8.67 9.90
N GLU A 67 7.22 -8.58 9.12
CA GLU A 67 7.80 -7.28 8.77
C GLU A 67 6.84 -6.45 7.91
N VAL A 68 6.10 -7.07 6.96
CA VAL A 68 5.05 -6.36 6.20
C VAL A 68 3.96 -5.80 7.11
N VAL A 69 3.49 -6.60 8.08
CA VAL A 69 2.50 -6.14 9.06
C VAL A 69 3.04 -4.98 9.89
N LYS A 70 4.30 -5.06 10.33
CA LYS A 70 4.98 -4.00 11.08
C LYS A 70 5.13 -2.71 10.25
N PHE A 71 5.50 -2.81 8.97
CA PHE A 71 5.53 -1.65 8.07
C PHE A 71 4.16 -0.98 7.95
N LEU A 72 3.09 -1.77 7.85
CA LEU A 72 1.74 -1.20 7.84
C LEU A 72 1.42 -0.47 9.13
N VAL A 73 1.68 -1.08 10.30
CA VAL A 73 1.46 -0.44 11.62
C VAL A 73 2.21 0.89 11.72
N GLN A 74 3.45 0.96 11.22
CA GLN A 74 4.26 2.18 11.23
C GLN A 74 3.78 3.24 10.24
N ALA A 75 3.13 2.85 9.14
CA ALA A 75 2.62 3.77 8.13
C ALA A 75 1.25 4.38 8.51
N LEU A 76 0.41 3.64 9.24
CA LEU A 76 -0.96 4.08 9.59
C LEU A 76 -1.05 5.43 10.33
N PRO A 77 -0.16 5.78 11.28
CA PRO A 77 -0.21 7.08 11.98
C PRO A 77 -0.14 8.29 11.04
N ALA A 78 0.66 8.19 9.97
CA ALA A 78 0.84 9.27 9.00
C ALA A 78 -0.31 9.38 7.98
N ALA A 79 -1.15 8.35 7.88
CA ALA A 79 -2.26 8.30 6.94
C ALA A 79 -3.51 9.02 7.48
N THR A 80 -4.28 9.63 6.58
CA THR A 80 -5.63 10.14 6.87
C THR A 80 -6.60 9.01 7.24
N PRO A 81 -7.75 9.28 7.89
CA PRO A 81 -8.71 8.25 8.24
C PRO A 81 -9.15 7.36 7.06
N LEU A 82 -9.43 7.97 5.90
CA LEU A 82 -9.81 7.23 4.70
C LEU A 82 -8.66 6.37 4.16
N GLN A 83 -7.44 6.90 4.16
CA GLN A 83 -6.26 6.14 3.73
C GLN A 83 -6.01 4.92 4.62
N ARG A 84 -6.22 5.02 5.94
CA ARG A 84 -6.07 3.88 6.87
C ARG A 84 -7.00 2.73 6.51
N VAL A 85 -8.26 3.04 6.20
CA VAL A 85 -9.25 2.04 5.74
C VAL A 85 -8.77 1.35 4.48
N GLU A 86 -8.37 2.12 3.45
CA GLU A 86 -7.95 1.55 2.17
C GLU A 86 -6.65 0.75 2.27
N MET A 87 -5.68 1.21 3.06
CA MET A 87 -4.45 0.46 3.33
C MET A 87 -4.74 -0.92 3.93
N CYS A 88 -5.66 -0.99 4.90
CA CYS A 88 -6.01 -2.26 5.54
C CYS A 88 -6.88 -3.17 4.66
N LYS A 89 -7.75 -2.62 3.81
CA LYS A 89 -8.45 -3.41 2.78
C LYS A 89 -7.48 -4.03 1.77
N VAL A 90 -6.47 -3.27 1.34
CA VAL A 90 -5.42 -3.78 0.45
C VAL A 90 -4.61 -4.87 1.15
N ALA A 91 -4.23 -4.65 2.41
CA ALA A 91 -3.50 -5.63 3.20
C ALA A 91 -4.30 -6.93 3.39
N GLU A 92 -5.60 -6.82 3.69
CA GLU A 92 -6.54 -7.94 3.82
C GLU A 92 -6.67 -8.74 2.51
N ARG A 93 -6.85 -8.03 1.39
CA ARG A 93 -6.95 -8.64 0.05
C ARG A 93 -5.68 -9.41 -0.31
N ASP A 94 -4.52 -8.84 -0.03
CA ASP A 94 -3.22 -9.43 -0.40
C ASP A 94 -2.75 -10.51 0.60
N PHE A 95 -3.37 -10.60 1.78
CA PHE A 95 -2.92 -11.45 2.88
C PHE A 95 -2.76 -12.94 2.49
N PRO A 96 -3.73 -13.60 1.80
CA PRO A 96 -3.61 -15.02 1.46
C PRO A 96 -2.36 -15.33 0.63
N ALA A 97 -2.03 -14.46 -0.33
CA ALA A 97 -0.84 -14.61 -1.15
C ALA A 97 0.44 -14.49 -0.30
N ARG A 98 0.47 -13.52 0.62
CA ARG A 98 1.61 -13.25 1.50
C ARG A 98 1.88 -14.37 2.50
N VAL A 99 0.85 -15.09 2.95
CA VAL A 99 0.99 -16.17 3.93
C VAL A 99 0.84 -17.57 3.34
N SER A 100 0.71 -17.69 2.03
CA SER A 100 0.54 -18.97 1.32
C SER A 100 1.60 -20.03 1.68
N ALA A 101 2.86 -19.60 1.85
CA ALA A 101 3.96 -20.49 2.24
C ALA A 101 3.91 -20.93 3.71
N LEU A 102 3.17 -20.20 4.56
CA LEU A 102 3.07 -20.47 6.00
C LEU A 102 2.04 -21.54 6.34
N LYS A 103 1.12 -21.86 5.43
CA LYS A 103 0.04 -22.84 5.62
C LYS A 103 -0.71 -22.66 6.95
N CYS A 104 -0.93 -21.40 7.33
CA CYS A 104 -1.57 -21.00 8.58
C CYS A 104 -3.09 -20.77 8.44
N GLU A 105 -3.58 -20.82 7.20
CA GLU A 105 -4.97 -20.68 6.75
C GLU A 105 -5.32 -21.81 5.78
#